data_AF-A0A3P6SP84-F1
#
_entry.id   AF-A0A3P6SP84-F1
#
_cell.length_a   1.000
_cell.length_b   1.000
_cell.length_c   1.000
_cell.angle_alpha   90.00
_cell.angle_beta   90.00
_cell.angle_gamma   90.00
#
_symmetry.space_group_name_H-M   'P 1'
#
loop_
_entity.id
_entity.type
_entity.pdbx_description
1 polymer ?
#
loop_
_entity_poly.entity_id
_entity_poly.type
_entity_poly.pdbx_seq_one_letter_code
_entity_poly.pdbx_strand_id
1 'polypeptide(L)'
;MQSIIVSCMENARGDIASRIVQRMAHKRDDFSQFVGNLNHDQMADLVSSVKQLLSDVVKNISYPEKACDFLIPLTAPIAQSVSRFRDFQIREISIQFGIDQVPRRGWGFKADFFAVMANALATECVFLDGAAHQPTETIEAWAELVEFMFSSVRDGYYQQVRTLLCLNLH
;
A
#
# COMPACT_ATOMS: atom_id res chain seq x y z
N MET A 1 -7.77 15.68 -0.19
CA MET A 1 -7.25 14.36 -0.64
C MET A 1 -7.23 13.34 0.48
N GLN A 2 -6.64 13.63 1.65
CA GLN A 2 -6.62 12.67 2.78
C GLN A 2 -8.02 12.28 3.29
N SER A 3 -8.92 13.26 3.46
CA SER A 3 -10.33 13.03 3.81
C SER A 3 -11.07 12.08 2.86
N ILE A 4 -10.75 12.12 1.55
CA ILE A 4 -11.33 11.22 0.54
C ILE A 4 -10.87 9.79 0.79
N ILE A 5 -9.57 9.57 1.02
CA ILE A 5 -8.99 8.25 1.31
C ILE A 5 -9.60 7.66 2.59
N VAL A 6 -9.73 8.45 3.65
CA VAL A 6 -10.34 8.00 4.91
C VAL A 6 -11.80 7.62 4.68
N SER A 7 -12.57 8.45 3.98
CA SER A 7 -13.97 8.17 3.65
C SER A 7 -14.14 6.91 2.79
N CYS A 8 -13.29 6.71 1.78
CA CYS A 8 -13.28 5.50 0.96
C CYS A 8 -13.09 4.23 1.81
N MET A 9 -12.18 4.31 2.80
CA MET A 9 -11.83 3.17 3.64
C MET A 9 -12.87 2.88 4.73
N GLU A 10 -13.51 3.91 5.29
CA GLU A 10 -14.64 3.74 6.21
C GLU A 10 -15.87 3.12 5.52
N ASN A 11 -16.07 3.42 4.24
CA ASN A 11 -17.16 2.88 3.43
C ASN A 11 -16.84 1.52 2.79
N ALA A 12 -15.63 1.01 2.98
CA ALA A 12 -15.18 -0.22 2.34
C ALA A 12 -16.00 -1.43 2.78
N ARG A 13 -16.75 -2.03 1.85
CA ARG A 13 -17.47 -3.29 2.07
C ARG A 13 -16.67 -4.46 1.50
N GLY A 14 -16.48 -5.50 2.31
CA GLY A 14 -15.82 -6.74 1.90
C GLY A 14 -14.28 -6.74 1.99
N ASP A 15 -13.66 -7.80 1.52
CA ASP A 15 -12.20 -7.99 1.59
C ASP A 15 -11.47 -7.35 0.40
N ILE A 16 -11.07 -6.09 0.59
CA ILE A 16 -10.33 -5.31 -0.41
C ILE A 16 -8.99 -5.94 -0.80
N ALA A 17 -8.30 -6.60 0.13
CA ALA A 17 -7.00 -7.20 -0.14
C ALA A 17 -7.13 -8.38 -1.11
N SER A 18 -8.12 -9.25 -0.88
CA SER A 18 -8.46 -10.33 -1.81
C SER A 18 -8.82 -9.80 -3.19
N ARG A 19 -9.61 -8.72 -3.28
CA ARG A 19 -9.97 -8.08 -4.57
C ARG A 19 -8.75 -7.55 -5.32
N ILE A 20 -7.81 -6.93 -4.61
CA ILE A 20 -6.55 -6.45 -5.20
C ILE A 20 -5.75 -7.62 -5.78
N VAL A 21 -5.55 -8.70 -5.02
CA VAL A 21 -4.80 -9.88 -5.49
C VAL A 21 -5.49 -10.53 -6.69
N GLN A 22 -6.82 -10.66 -6.67
CA GLN A 22 -7.60 -11.16 -7.81
C GLN A 22 -7.46 -10.25 -9.03
N ARG A 23 -7.53 -8.93 -8.86
CA ARG A 23 -7.32 -7.99 -9.97
C ARG A 23 -5.92 -8.12 -10.56
N MET A 24 -4.89 -8.29 -9.73
CA MET A 24 -3.53 -8.53 -10.22
C MET A 24 -3.47 -9.78 -11.09
N ALA A 25 -4.09 -10.88 -10.66
CA ALA A 25 -4.14 -12.15 -11.40
C ALA A 25 -4.89 -12.01 -12.74
N HIS A 26 -5.96 -11.22 -12.78
CA HIS A 26 -6.67 -10.93 -14.03
C HIS A 26 -5.91 -10.00 -14.98
N LYS A 27 -4.97 -9.20 -14.46
CA LYS A 27 -4.24 -8.21 -15.25
C LYS A 27 -2.91 -8.72 -15.80
N ARG A 28 -2.31 -9.73 -15.17
CA ARG A 28 -0.99 -10.21 -15.54
C ARG A 28 -0.87 -11.72 -15.41
N ASP A 29 -0.63 -12.38 -16.55
CA ASP A 29 -0.62 -13.86 -16.64
C ASP A 29 0.46 -14.51 -15.77
N ASP A 30 1.66 -13.95 -15.70
CA ASP A 30 2.72 -14.52 -14.86
C ASP A 30 2.48 -14.29 -13.35
N PHE A 31 1.71 -13.27 -12.97
CA PHE A 31 1.20 -13.16 -11.59
C PHE A 31 0.09 -14.18 -11.34
N SER A 32 -0.79 -14.41 -12.31
CA SER A 32 -1.82 -15.46 -12.26
C SER A 32 -1.21 -16.84 -12.04
N GLN A 33 -0.17 -17.17 -12.81
CA GLN A 33 0.60 -18.41 -12.62
C GLN A 33 1.27 -18.47 -11.25
N PHE A 34 1.86 -17.37 -10.80
CA PHE A 34 2.47 -17.29 -9.47
C PHE A 34 1.45 -17.62 -8.37
N VAL A 35 0.29 -16.97 -8.35
CA VAL A 35 -0.75 -17.25 -7.33
C VAL A 35 -1.36 -18.64 -7.47
N GLY A 36 -1.47 -19.18 -8.69
CA GLY A 36 -1.93 -20.55 -8.94
C GLY A 36 -1.00 -21.64 -8.40
N ASN A 37 0.27 -21.31 -8.17
CA ASN A 37 1.26 -22.22 -7.58
C ASN A 37 1.39 -22.09 -6.05
N LEU A 38 0.73 -21.11 -5.43
CA LEU A 38 0.75 -20.95 -3.98
C LEU A 38 -0.16 -22.00 -3.33
N ASN A 39 0.30 -22.55 -2.21
CA ASN A 39 -0.58 -23.31 -1.34
C ASN A 39 -1.53 -22.37 -0.57
N HIS A 40 -2.49 -22.97 0.16
CA HIS A 40 -3.50 -22.21 0.89
C HIS A 40 -2.90 -21.23 1.90
N ASP A 41 -1.87 -21.63 2.64
CA ASP A 41 -1.23 -20.81 3.66
C ASP A 41 -0.44 -19.65 3.03
N GLN A 42 0.32 -19.92 1.97
CA GLN A 42 1.06 -18.89 1.23
C GLN A 42 0.15 -17.85 0.61
N MET A 43 -1.01 -18.27 0.08
CA MET A 43 -2.03 -17.37 -0.46
C MET A 43 -2.65 -16.53 0.66
N ALA A 44 -3.03 -17.16 1.77
CA ALA A 44 -3.55 -16.45 2.95
C ALA A 44 -2.54 -15.42 3.48
N ASP A 45 -1.26 -15.79 3.55
CA ASP A 45 -0.17 -14.91 3.97
C ASP A 45 0.04 -13.73 3.02
N LEU A 46 -0.14 -13.93 1.71
CA LEU A 46 -0.03 -12.85 0.72
C LEU A 46 -1.21 -11.87 0.83
N VAL A 47 -2.43 -12.38 0.95
CA VAL A 47 -3.61 -11.54 1.13
C VAL A 47 -3.54 -10.79 2.46
N SER A 48 -3.11 -11.46 3.52
CA SER A 48 -2.95 -10.86 4.86
C SER A 48 -1.92 -9.74 4.86
N SER A 49 -0.78 -9.90 4.16
CA SER A 49 0.23 -8.83 4.09
C SER A 49 -0.28 -7.58 3.38
N VAL A 50 -1.04 -7.73 2.28
CA VAL A 50 -1.67 -6.61 1.58
C VAL A 50 -2.71 -5.92 2.46
N LYS A 51 -3.51 -6.72 3.19
CA LYS A 51 -4.50 -6.19 4.15
C LYS A 51 -3.84 -5.40 5.28
N GLN A 52 -2.72 -5.90 5.81
CA GLN A 52 -1.97 -5.25 6.87
C GLN A 52 -1.37 -3.92 6.39
N LEU A 53 -0.76 -3.89 5.20
CA LEU A 53 -0.25 -2.66 4.57
C LEU A 53 -1.35 -1.59 4.49
N LEU A 54 -2.50 -1.93 3.91
CA LEU A 54 -3.63 -1.00 3.78
C LEU A 54 -4.11 -0.51 5.15
N SER A 55 -4.26 -1.42 6.10
CA SER A 55 -4.75 -1.08 7.45
C SER A 55 -3.82 -0.11 8.15
N ASP A 56 -2.51 -0.32 8.06
CA ASP A 56 -1.54 0.52 8.76
C ASP A 56 -1.33 1.87 8.07
N VAL A 57 -1.36 1.91 6.74
CA VAL A 57 -1.34 3.18 5.99
C VAL A 57 -2.57 4.02 6.36
N VAL A 58 -3.76 3.43 6.36
CA VAL A 58 -5.00 4.16 6.65
C VAL A 58 -5.02 4.70 8.08
N LYS A 59 -4.59 3.92 9.08
CA LYS A 59 -4.44 4.42 10.45
C LYS A 59 -3.56 5.67 10.52
N ASN A 60 -2.44 5.68 9.78
CA ASN A 60 -1.51 6.80 9.76
C ASN A 60 -2.01 7.98 8.93
N ILE A 61 -2.91 7.78 7.95
CA ILE A 61 -3.59 8.87 7.26
C ILE A 61 -4.67 9.51 8.14
N SER A 62 -5.43 8.72 8.90
CA SER A 62 -6.54 9.19 9.74
C SER A 62 -6.11 9.91 11.02
N TYR A 63 -5.01 9.49 11.64
CA TYR A 63 -4.59 10.00 12.96
C TYR A 63 -4.13 11.48 12.98
N PRO A 64 -3.38 12.00 11.97
CA PRO A 64 -2.89 13.37 11.99
C PRO A 64 -3.88 14.41 11.48
N GLU A 65 -4.95 14.02 10.74
CA GLU A 65 -6.00 14.95 10.29
C GLU A 65 -6.82 15.46 11.49
N LYS A 66 -7.27 14.56 12.38
CA LYS A 66 -8.01 14.93 13.60
C LYS A 66 -7.21 15.82 14.55
N ALA A 67 -5.88 15.64 14.59
CA ALA A 67 -4.99 16.50 15.36
C ALA A 67 -4.83 17.89 14.71
N CYS A 68 -4.74 17.94 13.38
CA CYS A 68 -4.65 19.20 12.63
C CYS A 68 -5.95 20.01 12.70
N ASP A 69 -7.13 19.41 12.57
CA ASP A 69 -8.42 20.13 12.63
C ASP A 69 -8.59 20.95 13.92
N PHE A 70 -7.99 20.48 15.02
CA PHE A 70 -7.97 21.20 16.30
C PHE A 70 -6.91 22.32 16.37
N LEU A 71 -5.85 22.22 15.55
CA LEU A 71 -4.68 23.12 15.56
C LEU A 71 -4.69 24.17 14.42
N ILE A 72 -5.59 24.03 13.44
CA ILE A 72 -5.76 24.94 12.28
C ILE A 72 -5.90 26.42 12.67
N PRO A 73 -6.47 26.83 13.82
CA PRO A 73 -6.56 28.26 14.11
C PRO A 73 -5.21 28.96 14.37
N LEU A 74 -4.08 28.26 14.60
CA LEU A 74 -2.92 28.95 15.20
C LEU A 74 -1.50 28.77 14.63
N THR A 75 -1.09 27.74 13.87
CA THR A 75 0.32 27.74 13.34
C THR A 75 0.58 26.85 12.12
N ALA A 76 1.00 27.44 10.99
CA ALA A 76 1.46 26.72 9.79
C ALA A 76 2.68 25.79 10.00
N PRO A 77 3.68 26.13 10.85
CA PRO A 77 4.83 25.24 11.10
C PRO A 77 4.47 23.89 11.73
N ILE A 78 3.43 23.85 12.57
CA ILE A 78 3.00 22.60 13.24
C ILE A 78 2.28 21.70 12.23
N ALA A 79 1.38 22.25 11.41
CA ALA A 79 0.70 21.49 10.35
C ALA A 79 1.71 20.85 9.37
N GLN A 80 2.75 21.58 8.96
CA GLN A 80 3.81 21.04 8.11
C GLN A 80 4.60 19.91 8.78
N SER A 81 4.87 20.04 10.08
CA SER A 81 5.59 19.03 10.86
C SER A 81 4.76 17.75 11.02
N VAL A 82 3.45 17.89 11.23
CA VAL A 82 2.50 16.78 11.32
C VAL A 82 2.38 16.06 9.97
N SER A 83 2.31 16.78 8.85
CA SER A 83 2.35 16.16 7.51
C SER A 83 3.63 15.37 7.30
N ARG A 84 4.79 15.94 7.62
CA ARG A 84 6.08 15.23 7.48
C ARG A 84 6.16 13.97 8.34
N PHE A 85 5.62 14.02 9.55
CA PHE A 85 5.57 12.85 10.43
C PHE A 85 4.69 11.73 9.86
N ARG A 86 3.54 12.08 9.27
CA ARG A 86 2.67 11.15 8.55
C ARG A 86 3.40 10.49 7.38
N ASP A 87 4.03 11.29 6.53
CA ASP A 87 4.73 10.82 5.33
C ASP A 87 5.88 9.89 5.73
N PHE A 88 6.58 10.22 6.82
CA PHE A 88 7.58 9.35 7.43
C PHE A 88 6.99 8.01 7.85
N GLN A 89 5.89 7.99 8.59
CA GLN A 89 5.25 6.73 9.03
C GLN A 89 4.80 5.86 7.84
N ILE A 90 4.14 6.46 6.85
CA ILE A 90 3.68 5.75 5.63
C ILE A 90 4.88 5.17 4.87
N ARG A 91 5.98 5.93 4.79
CA ARG A 91 7.23 5.47 4.17
C ARG A 91 7.81 4.28 4.89
N GLU A 92 7.95 4.32 6.22
CA GLU A 92 8.53 3.21 6.99
C GLU A 92 7.68 1.94 6.90
N ILE A 93 6.35 2.06 6.97
CA ILE A 93 5.42 0.93 6.77
C ILE A 93 5.59 0.34 5.37
N SER A 94 5.71 1.19 4.35
CA SER A 94 5.89 0.76 2.96
C SER A 94 7.23 0.07 2.74
N ILE A 95 8.32 0.59 3.33
CA ILE A 95 9.65 -0.05 3.32
C ILE A 95 9.57 -1.43 3.94
N GLN A 96 8.98 -1.53 5.14
CA GLN A 96 8.86 -2.81 5.86
C GLN A 96 8.05 -3.83 5.05
N PHE A 97 6.92 -3.40 4.45
CA PHE A 97 6.16 -4.27 3.56
C PHE A 97 7.01 -4.81 2.40
N GLY A 98 7.85 -3.96 1.79
CA GLY A 98 8.79 -4.37 0.74
C GLY A 98 9.81 -5.41 1.22
N ILE A 99 10.39 -5.19 2.40
CA ILE A 99 11.32 -6.13 3.06
C ILE A 99 10.64 -7.49 3.28
N ASP A 100 9.40 -7.49 3.78
CA ASP A 100 8.64 -8.70 4.11
C ASP A 100 8.21 -9.52 2.88
N GLN A 101 8.28 -8.94 1.67
CA GLN A 101 8.04 -9.70 0.44
C GLN A 101 9.28 -10.46 -0.05
N VAL A 102 10.49 -10.12 0.42
CA VAL A 102 11.74 -10.72 -0.06
C VAL A 102 11.82 -12.24 0.12
N PRO A 103 11.37 -12.84 1.24
CA PRO A 103 11.33 -14.30 1.39
C PRO A 103 10.44 -15.00 0.36
N ARG A 104 9.39 -14.32 -0.13
CA ARG A 104 8.42 -14.87 -1.10
C ARG A 104 9.01 -15.08 -2.49
N ARG A 105 10.23 -14.58 -2.75
CA ARG A 105 11.01 -14.97 -3.93
C ARG A 105 11.21 -16.48 -4.02
N GLY A 106 11.31 -17.17 -2.88
CA GLY A 106 11.36 -18.63 -2.82
C GLY A 106 10.09 -19.30 -3.35
N TRP A 107 8.98 -18.57 -3.47
CA TRP A 107 7.70 -19.04 -4.03
C TRP A 107 7.50 -18.54 -5.47
N GLY A 108 8.48 -17.84 -6.05
CA GLY A 108 8.40 -17.27 -7.39
C GLY A 108 7.95 -15.80 -7.45
N PHE A 109 7.88 -15.09 -6.31
CA PHE A 109 7.54 -13.67 -6.31
C PHE A 109 8.59 -12.83 -7.06
N LYS A 110 8.14 -11.90 -7.91
CA LYS A 110 8.98 -10.99 -8.70
C LYS A 110 8.75 -9.54 -8.28
N ALA A 111 9.81 -8.73 -8.31
CA ALA A 111 9.73 -7.29 -8.01
C ALA A 111 8.74 -6.56 -8.94
N ASP A 112 8.64 -6.98 -10.20
CA ASP A 112 7.72 -6.41 -11.17
C ASP A 112 6.23 -6.53 -10.76
N PHE A 113 5.90 -7.44 -9.84
CA PHE A 113 4.54 -7.58 -9.31
C PHE A 113 4.12 -6.36 -8.49
N PHE A 114 5.06 -5.58 -7.94
CA PHE A 114 4.74 -4.34 -7.24
C PHE A 114 4.07 -3.30 -8.13
N ALA A 115 4.48 -3.16 -9.40
CA ALA A 115 3.83 -2.23 -10.32
C ALA A 115 2.37 -2.63 -10.60
N VAL A 116 2.11 -3.93 -10.70
CA VAL A 116 0.77 -4.48 -10.90
C VAL A 116 -0.08 -4.27 -9.64
N MET A 117 0.52 -4.49 -8.47
CA MET A 117 -0.13 -4.30 -7.18
C MET A 117 -0.51 -2.84 -6.95
N ALA A 118 0.38 -1.90 -7.27
CA ALA A 118 0.13 -0.46 -7.19
C ALA A 118 -1.09 -0.07 -8.03
N ASN A 119 -1.12 -0.48 -9.29
CA ASN A 119 -2.25 -0.20 -10.19
C ASN A 119 -3.56 -0.84 -9.72
N ALA A 120 -3.49 -2.10 -9.26
CA ALA A 120 -4.65 -2.79 -8.73
C ALA A 120 -5.20 -2.13 -7.46
N LEU A 121 -4.31 -1.68 -6.56
CA LEU A 121 -4.65 -0.98 -5.32
C LEU A 121 -5.32 0.36 -5.63
N ALA A 122 -4.70 1.21 -6.44
CA ALA A 122 -5.29 2.50 -6.83
C ALA A 122 -6.69 2.31 -7.42
N THR A 123 -6.84 1.34 -8.33
CA THR A 123 -8.13 1.05 -8.98
C THR A 123 -9.18 0.57 -7.99
N GLU A 124 -8.87 -0.43 -7.18
CA GLU A 124 -9.83 -1.02 -6.23
C GLU A 124 -10.22 -0.02 -5.14
N CYS A 125 -9.28 0.81 -4.68
CA CYS A 125 -9.53 1.83 -3.68
C CYS A 125 -10.37 3.01 -4.21
N VAL A 126 -10.25 3.38 -5.49
CA VAL A 126 -11.17 4.34 -6.13
C VAL A 126 -12.60 3.78 -6.18
N PHE A 127 -12.76 2.48 -6.44
CA PHE A 127 -14.09 1.86 -6.44
C PHE A 127 -14.74 1.79 -5.05
N LEU A 128 -13.96 1.87 -3.97
CA LEU A 128 -14.50 1.92 -2.60
C LEU A 128 -15.29 3.19 -2.33
N ASP A 129 -14.98 4.28 -3.03
CA ASP A 129 -15.66 5.56 -2.87
C ASP A 129 -17.16 5.50 -3.20
N GLY A 130 -17.57 4.55 -4.05
CA GLY A 130 -18.98 4.39 -4.40
C GLY A 130 -19.59 5.61 -5.10
N ALA A 131 -18.77 6.44 -5.76
CA ALA A 131 -19.14 7.73 -6.35
C ALA A 131 -19.63 8.77 -5.33
N ALA A 132 -19.12 8.72 -4.09
CA ALA A 132 -19.35 9.75 -3.07
C ALA A 132 -18.60 11.06 -3.40
N HIS A 133 -17.43 10.97 -4.01
CA HIS A 133 -16.61 12.07 -4.48
C HIS A 133 -16.46 12.07 -6.00
N GLN A 134 -15.90 13.14 -6.57
CA GLN A 134 -15.63 13.19 -8.01
C GLN A 134 -14.61 12.10 -8.39
N PRO A 135 -14.82 11.35 -9.48
CA PRO A 135 -13.91 10.30 -9.89
C PRO A 135 -12.48 10.79 -10.10
N THR A 136 -12.31 11.98 -10.67
CA THR A 136 -10.99 12.60 -10.91
C THR A 136 -10.24 12.86 -9.61
N GLU A 137 -10.90 13.49 -8.63
CA GLU A 137 -10.30 13.80 -7.32
C GLU A 137 -9.93 12.54 -6.54
N THR A 138 -10.77 11.50 -6.64
CA THR A 138 -10.56 10.21 -5.99
C THR A 138 -9.37 9.47 -6.62
N ILE A 139 -9.30 9.46 -7.95
CA ILE A 139 -8.18 8.86 -8.69
C ILE A 139 -6.87 9.59 -8.36
N GLU A 140 -6.85 10.92 -8.38
CA GLU A 140 -5.66 11.71 -8.07
C GLU A 140 -5.16 11.44 -6.66
N ALA A 141 -6.06 11.46 -5.66
CA ALA A 141 -5.70 11.21 -4.26
C ALA A 141 -5.09 9.81 -4.06
N TRP A 142 -5.70 8.78 -4.64
CA TRP A 142 -5.19 7.41 -4.53
C TRP A 142 -3.92 7.19 -5.35
N ALA A 143 -3.78 7.81 -6.52
CA ALA A 143 -2.59 7.70 -7.36
C ALA A 143 -1.36 8.29 -6.66
N GLU A 144 -1.48 9.48 -6.07
CA GLU A 144 -0.39 10.14 -5.34
C GLU A 144 0.09 9.28 -4.15
N LEU A 145 -0.85 8.80 -3.33
CA LEU A 145 -0.54 7.96 -2.19
C LEU A 145 0.11 6.63 -2.60
N VAL A 146 -0.45 5.97 -3.61
CA VAL A 146 0.06 4.69 -4.12
C VAL A 146 1.46 4.85 -4.69
N GLU A 147 1.72 5.91 -5.46
CA GLU A 147 3.04 6.18 -6.02
C GLU A 147 4.08 6.38 -4.90
N PHE A 148 3.75 7.18 -3.89
CA PHE A 148 4.60 7.39 -2.72
C PHE A 148 4.90 6.09 -1.96
N MET A 149 3.86 5.30 -1.69
CA MET A 149 3.99 3.99 -1.03
C MET A 149 4.89 3.06 -1.85
N PHE A 150 4.57 2.84 -3.13
CA PHE A 150 5.24 1.83 -3.94
C PHE A 150 6.64 2.24 -4.42
N SER A 151 7.00 3.52 -4.36
CA SER A 151 8.41 3.93 -4.37
C SER A 151 9.15 3.34 -3.16
N SER A 152 8.61 3.57 -1.96
CA SER A 152 9.19 3.11 -0.70
C SER A 152 9.21 1.57 -0.55
N VAL A 153 8.17 0.89 -1.05
CA VAL A 153 8.12 -0.59 -1.11
C VAL A 153 9.28 -1.16 -1.93
N ARG A 154 9.55 -0.58 -3.11
CA ARG A 154 10.66 -1.03 -3.96
C ARG A 154 12.00 -0.78 -3.28
N ASP A 155 12.17 0.37 -2.63
CA ASP A 155 13.39 0.68 -1.88
C ASP A 155 13.68 -0.37 -0.81
N GLY A 156 12.69 -0.68 0.05
CA GLY A 156 12.83 -1.70 1.10
C GLY A 156 13.13 -3.08 0.53
N TYR A 157 12.41 -3.50 -0.51
CA TYR A 157 12.65 -4.78 -1.18
C TYR A 157 14.07 -4.89 -1.71
N TYR A 158 14.53 -3.92 -2.52
CA TYR A 158 15.86 -3.99 -3.12
C TYR A 158 16.98 -3.83 -2.08
N GLN A 159 16.78 -3.03 -1.03
CA GLN A 159 17.73 -2.92 0.07
C GLN A 159 17.93 -4.28 0.75
N GLN A 160 16.85 -4.95 1.13
CA GLN A 160 16.93 -6.26 1.79
C GLN A 160 17.51 -7.34 0.88
N VAL A 161 17.18 -7.31 -0.42
CA VAL A 161 17.80 -8.22 -1.41
C VAL A 161 19.32 -8.04 -1.43
N ARG A 162 19.82 -6.80 -1.46
CA ARG A 162 21.27 -6.52 -1.42
C ARG A 162 21.90 -6.98 -0.11
N THR A 163 21.27 -6.71 1.02
CA THR A 163 21.75 -7.17 2.34
C THR A 163 21.94 -8.68 2.37
N LEU A 164 20.94 -9.45 1.90
CA LEU A 164 21.03 -10.91 1.86
C LEU A 164 22.12 -11.41 0.89
N LEU A 165 22.31 -10.75 -0.25
CA LEU A 165 23.38 -11.11 -1.17
C LEU A 165 24.76 -10.91 -0.54
N CYS A 166 24.97 -9.80 0.18
CA CYS A 166 26.22 -9.57 0.89
C CYS A 166 26.50 -10.61 1.99
N LEU A 167 25.46 -11.04 2.72
CA LEU A 167 25.60 -12.04 3.79
C LEU A 167 25.89 -13.46 3.28
N ASN A 168 25.46 -13.80 2.06
CA ASN A 168 25.72 -15.13 1.46
C ASN A 168 27.08 -15.22 0.73
N LEU A 169 27.86 -14.14 0.71
CA LEU A 169 29.18 -14.07 0.09
C LEU A 169 30.33 -14.30 1.10
N HIS A 170 30.03 -14.63 2.35
CA HIS A 170 30.99 -14.91 3.43
C HIS A 170 30.69 -16.27 4.07
#